data_AF-A0A7V8FF48-F1
#
_entry.id   AF-A0A7V8FF48-F1
#
_cell.length_a   1.000
_cell.length_b   1.000
_cell.length_c   1.000
_cell.angle_alpha   90.00
_cell.angle_beta   90.00
_cell.angle_gamma   90.00
#
_symmetry.space_group_name_H-M   'P 1'
#
loop_
_entity.id
_entity.type
_entity.pdbx_description
1 polymer ?
#
loop_
_entity_poly.entity_id
_entity_poly.type
_entity_poly.pdbx_seq_one_letter_code
_entity_poly.pdbx_strand_id
1 'polypeptide(L)'
;MTPRAMAASDDAPLQTLFLPFSHGSLRWPEGPVAFLRARDGWPLRENAQGRSVVAEQSFAPFAQALQGAGLQVQPQLDDAALRGSFPLVLVLPPRQR
;
A
#
# COMPACT_ATOMS: atom_id res chain seq x y z
N MET A 1 -25.85 15.22 -6.46
CA MET A 1 -25.38 14.67 -5.17
C MET A 1 -24.29 13.65 -5.49
N THR A 2 -23.08 14.14 -5.75
CA THR A 2 -21.90 13.31 -6.06
C THR A 2 -21.60 12.47 -4.82
N PRO A 3 -21.43 11.14 -4.92
CA PRO A 3 -21.04 10.36 -3.77
C PRO A 3 -19.69 10.89 -3.30
N ARG A 4 -19.69 11.53 -2.13
CA ARG A 4 -18.46 11.85 -1.41
C ARG A 4 -17.81 10.50 -1.16
N ALA A 5 -16.74 10.18 -1.89
CA ALA A 5 -15.90 9.03 -1.58
C ALA A 5 -15.67 9.10 -0.08
N MET A 6 -16.22 8.15 0.68
CA MET A 6 -16.05 8.11 2.12
C MET A 6 -14.56 8.18 2.35
N ALA A 7 -14.13 9.29 2.95
CA ALA A 7 -12.75 9.63 3.10
C ALA A 7 -12.01 8.44 3.71
N ALA A 8 -10.76 8.26 3.29
CA ALA A 8 -9.76 7.33 3.82
C ALA A 8 -9.46 7.48 5.33
N SER A 9 -10.39 8.02 6.12
CA SER A 9 -10.26 8.40 7.51
C SER A 9 -10.29 7.21 8.48
N ASP A 10 -10.74 6.02 8.05
CA ASP A 10 -10.90 4.88 8.98
C ASP A 10 -10.64 3.50 8.33
N ASP A 11 -9.55 3.40 7.57
CA ASP A 11 -9.06 2.09 7.11
C ASP A 11 -8.30 1.38 8.24
N ALA A 12 -9.03 0.83 9.21
CA ALA A 12 -8.44 0.17 10.38
C ALA A 12 -7.41 -0.92 10.02
N PRO A 13 -7.63 -1.81 9.02
CA PRO A 13 -6.60 -2.76 8.64
C PRO A 13 -5.34 -2.10 8.06
N LEU A 14 -5.47 -0.98 7.31
CA LEU A 14 -4.30 -0.23 6.84
C LEU A 14 -3.55 0.39 8.02
N GLN A 15 -4.24 1.01 8.97
CA GLN A 15 -3.61 1.59 10.16
C GLN A 15 -2.87 0.50 10.97
N THR A 16 -3.51 -0.64 11.23
CA THR A 16 -2.91 -1.75 11.97
C THR A 16 -1.67 -2.30 11.28
N LEU A 17 -1.68 -2.43 9.94
CA LEU A 17 -0.52 -2.91 9.17
C LEU A 17 0.72 -2.02 9.37
N PHE A 18 0.53 -0.72 9.62
CA PHE A 18 1.62 0.24 9.77
C PHE A 18 2.05 0.49 11.23
N LEU A 19 1.32 -0.02 12.23
CA LEU A 19 1.68 0.13 13.66
C LEU A 19 3.13 -0.25 13.99
N PRO A 20 3.72 -1.34 13.44
CA PRO A 20 5.10 -1.70 13.75
C PRO A 20 6.13 -0.63 13.35
N PHE A 21 5.85 0.14 12.29
CA PHE A 21 6.70 1.23 11.82
C PHE A 21 6.52 2.49 12.67
N SER A 22 5.26 2.87 12.94
CA SER A 22 4.95 4.03 13.80
C SER A 22 5.48 3.88 15.23
N HIS A 23 5.51 2.65 15.77
CA HIS A 23 6.11 2.36 17.07
C HIS A 23 7.63 2.17 17.04
N GLY A 24 8.26 2.18 15.86
CA GLY A 24 9.70 1.98 15.69
C GLY A 24 10.18 0.54 15.94
N SER A 25 9.28 -0.42 16.11
CA SER A 25 9.59 -1.85 16.28
C SER A 25 10.05 -2.53 14.99
N LEU A 26 9.69 -1.96 13.83
CA LEU A 26 10.12 -2.39 12.51
C LEU A 26 10.67 -1.18 11.75
N ARG A 27 11.85 -1.33 11.16
CA ARG A 27 12.45 -0.29 10.31
C ARG A 27 12.05 -0.51 8.86
N TRP A 28 11.79 0.58 8.15
CA TRP A 28 11.63 0.54 6.71
C TRP A 28 12.97 0.13 6.05
N PRO A 29 13.01 -0.88 5.16
CA PRO A 29 14.26 -1.32 4.56
C PRO A 29 14.76 -0.37 3.48
N GLU A 30 16.05 -0.50 3.15
CA GLU A 30 16.60 0.05 1.92
C GLU A 30 16.24 -0.87 0.74
N GLY A 31 15.72 -0.29 -0.35
CA GLY A 31 15.27 -1.01 -1.53
C GLY A 31 13.75 -0.92 -1.79
N PRO A 32 13.26 -1.59 -2.85
CA PRO A 32 11.85 -1.56 -3.21
C PRO A 32 10.99 -2.36 -2.23
N VAL A 33 9.80 -1.86 -1.92
CA VAL A 33 8.81 -2.56 -1.08
C VAL A 33 7.63 -2.97 -1.96
N ALA A 34 7.20 -4.23 -1.86
CA ALA A 34 5.97 -4.68 -2.49
C ALA A 34 4.80 -4.45 -1.53
N PHE A 35 3.69 -3.90 -2.04
CA PHE A 35 2.47 -3.77 -1.26
C PHE A 35 1.31 -4.46 -1.97
N LEU A 36 0.94 -5.65 -1.49
CA LEU A 36 -0.15 -6.45 -2.03
C LEU A 36 -1.50 -6.00 -1.48
N ARG A 37 -2.49 -5.93 -2.38
CA ARG A 37 -3.82 -5.38 -2.09
C ARG A 37 -3.72 -3.97 -1.50
N ALA A 38 -2.80 -3.18 -2.04
CA ALA A 38 -2.45 -1.87 -1.53
C ALA A 38 -3.67 -0.96 -1.46
N ARG A 39 -3.74 -0.14 -0.41
CA ARG A 39 -4.72 0.93 -0.27
C ARG A 39 -3.98 2.19 0.11
N ASP A 40 -4.36 3.30 -0.54
CA ASP A 40 -3.84 4.61 -0.18
C ASP A 40 -4.40 5.05 1.18
N GLY A 41 -3.65 5.88 1.88
CA GLY A 41 -4.01 6.39 3.20
C GLY A 41 -2.83 7.03 3.91
N TRP A 42 -3.14 7.76 4.98
CA TRP A 42 -2.14 8.50 5.75
C TRP A 42 -0.96 7.63 6.24
N PRO A 43 -1.14 6.37 6.72
CA PRO A 43 -0.03 5.60 7.26
C PRO A 43 0.99 5.22 6.17
N LEU A 44 0.49 4.87 4.96
CA LEU A 44 1.35 4.60 3.81
C LEU A 44 2.15 5.84 3.42
N ARG A 45 1.50 7.00 3.36
CA ARG A 45 2.13 8.26 2.95
C ARG A 45 3.22 8.71 3.94
N GLU A 46 2.97 8.59 5.23
CA GLU A 46 3.95 8.93 6.27
C GLU A 46 5.19 8.03 6.20
N ASN A 47 4.98 6.71 6.12
CA ASN A 47 6.07 5.74 6.26
C ASN A 47 6.84 5.51 4.95
N ALA A 48 6.20 5.67 3.79
CA ALA A 48 6.80 5.43 2.48
C ALA A 48 7.25 6.71 1.75
N GLN A 49 7.25 7.88 2.41
CA GLN A 49 7.65 9.13 1.77
C GLN A 49 9.08 9.05 1.21
N GLY A 50 9.23 9.27 -0.10
CA GLY A 50 10.51 9.19 -0.79
C GLY A 50 11.07 7.76 -0.94
N ARG A 51 10.29 6.73 -0.61
CA ARG A 51 10.67 5.31 -0.73
C ARG A 51 10.07 4.71 -2.00
N SER A 52 10.74 3.69 -2.53
CA SER A 52 10.23 2.93 -3.69
C SER A 52 9.20 1.90 -3.22
N VAL A 53 7.94 2.07 -3.64
CA VAL A 53 6.85 1.13 -3.36
C VAL A 53 6.21 0.71 -4.68
N VAL A 54 6.13 -0.60 -4.90
CA VAL A 54 5.40 -1.20 -6.00
C VAL A 54 4.11 -1.79 -5.44
N ALA A 55 2.98 -1.22 -5.84
CA ALA A 55 1.67 -1.59 -5.34
C ALA A 55 0.97 -2.57 -6.29
N GLU A 56 0.39 -3.63 -5.73
CA GLU A 56 -0.56 -4.50 -6.43
C GLU A 56 -1.99 -4.15 -6.01
N GLN A 57 -2.84 -3.80 -6.98
CA GLN A 57 -4.25 -3.51 -6.75
C GLN A 57 -5.09 -3.67 -8.03
N SER A 58 -6.00 -4.62 -8.02
CA SER A 58 -6.91 -4.90 -9.14
C SER A 58 -8.25 -4.17 -9.07
N PHE A 59 -8.65 -3.64 -7.90
CA PHE A 59 -9.88 -2.86 -7.75
C PHE A 59 -9.67 -1.40 -8.15
N ALA A 60 -10.30 -0.99 -9.27
CA ALA A 60 -10.05 0.29 -9.92
C ALA A 60 -10.13 1.52 -9.00
N PRO A 61 -11.12 1.69 -8.11
CA PRO A 61 -11.15 2.84 -7.20
C PRO A 61 -9.92 2.96 -6.29
N PHE A 62 -9.36 1.84 -5.82
CA PHE A 62 -8.15 1.87 -4.99
C PHE A 62 -6.89 2.06 -5.83
N ALA A 63 -6.83 1.44 -7.01
CA ALA A 63 -5.72 1.65 -7.94
C ALA A 63 -5.59 3.13 -8.35
N GLN A 64 -6.71 3.78 -8.67
CA GLN A 64 -6.75 5.19 -9.04
C GLN A 64 -6.31 6.11 -7.90
N ALA A 65 -6.70 5.82 -6.66
CA ALA A 65 -6.24 6.58 -5.49
C ALA A 65 -4.72 6.50 -5.31
N LEU A 66 -4.15 5.29 -5.43
CA LEU A 66 -2.70 5.06 -5.35
C LEU A 66 -1.94 5.76 -6.49
N GLN A 67 -2.44 5.66 -7.72
CA GLN A 67 -1.86 6.35 -8.88
C GLN A 67 -1.92 7.88 -8.71
N GLY A 68 -3.03 8.41 -8.20
CA GLY A 68 -3.17 9.83 -7.86
C GLY A 68 -2.20 10.29 -6.77
N ALA A 69 -1.76 9.38 -5.90
CA ALA A 69 -0.70 9.61 -4.92
C ALA A 69 0.73 9.42 -5.48
N GLY A 70 0.86 9.13 -6.78
CA GLY A 70 2.15 8.98 -7.47
C GLY A 70 2.82 7.61 -7.32
N LEU A 71 2.11 6.60 -6.81
CA LEU A 71 2.65 5.25 -6.65
C LEU A 71 2.63 4.46 -7.96
N GLN A 72 3.62 3.56 -8.12
CA GLN A 72 3.59 2.56 -9.20
C GLN A 72 2.57 1.48 -8.84
N VAL A 73 1.54 1.29 -9.66
CA VAL A 73 0.46 0.35 -9.40
C VAL A 73 0.34 -0.64 -10.55
N GLN A 74 0.31 -1.93 -10.22
CA GLN A 74 0.04 -3.02 -11.16
C GLN A 74 -1.22 -3.78 -10.70
N PRO A 75 -2.04 -4.32 -11.62
CA PRO A 75 -3.21 -5.12 -11.24
C PRO A 75 -2.82 -6.46 -10.61
N GLN A 76 -1.64 -6.98 -10.96
CA GLN A 76 -1.02 -8.19 -10.43
C GLN A 76 0.50 -8.01 -10.52
N LEU A 77 1.24 -8.29 -9.46
CA LEU A 77 2.70 -8.42 -9.53
C LEU A 77 3.02 -9.80 -10.10
N ASP A 78 3.76 -9.82 -11.21
CA ASP A 78 4.19 -11.06 -11.85
C ASP A 78 5.57 -11.51 -11.35
N ASP A 79 5.94 -12.74 -11.68
CA ASP A 79 7.24 -13.30 -11.32
C ASP A 79 8.40 -12.46 -11.88
N ALA A 80 8.20 -11.72 -12.98
CA ALA A 80 9.19 -10.83 -13.56
C ALA A 80 9.45 -9.61 -12.66
N ALA A 81 8.40 -9.01 -12.11
CA ALA A 81 8.50 -7.96 -11.09
C ALA A 81 9.08 -8.48 -9.76
N LEU A 82 8.82 -9.74 -9.41
CA LEU A 82 9.36 -10.44 -8.25
C LEU A 82 10.79 -11.00 -8.45
N ARG A 83 11.38 -10.92 -9.66
CA ARG A 83 12.79 -11.29 -9.86
C ARG A 83 13.75 -10.36 -9.11
N GLY A 84 13.27 -9.19 -8.67
CA GLY A 84 13.92 -8.38 -7.66
C GLY A 84 13.54 -8.85 -6.25
N SER A 85 14.51 -8.96 -5.35
CA SER A 85 14.23 -9.21 -3.94
C SER A 85 13.53 -7.99 -3.33
N PHE A 86 12.29 -8.16 -2.88
CA PHE A 86 11.60 -7.18 -2.04
C PHE A 86 11.99 -7.42 -0.58
N PRO A 87 12.86 -6.60 0.05
CA PRO A 87 13.22 -6.74 1.45
C PRO A 87 12.03 -6.62 2.42
N LEU A 88 10.91 -6.06 1.96
CA LEU A 88 9.65 -6.01 2.67
C LEU A 88 8.48 -6.24 1.70
N VAL A 89 7.57 -7.10 2.11
CA VAL A 89 6.29 -7.32 1.46
C VAL A 89 5.20 -6.99 2.46
N LEU A 90 4.41 -5.95 2.17
CA LEU A 90 3.24 -5.56 2.92
C LEU A 90 2.01 -6.21 2.31
N VAL A 91 1.13 -6.76 3.14
CA VAL A 91 -0.07 -7.45 2.66
C VAL A 91 -1.25 -7.08 3.55
N LEU A 92 -2.25 -6.42 2.98
CA LEU A 92 -3.55 -6.29 3.65
C LEU A 92 -4.31 -7.60 3.53
N PRO A 93 -5.02 -8.10 4.55
CA PRO A 93 -5.84 -9.30 4.40
C PRO A 93 -7.00 -9.07 3.41
N PRO A 94 -7.52 -10.14 2.78
CA PRO A 94 -8.73 -10.00 1.97
C PRO A 94 -9.90 -9.56 2.86
N ARG A 95 -10.83 -8.76 2.31
CA ARG A 95 -12.05 -8.40 3.03
C ARG A 95 -12.84 -9.67 3.31
N GLN A 96 -13.18 -9.90 4.58
CA GLN A 96 -14.11 -10.95 4.95
C GLN A 96 -15.48 -10.64 4.34
N ARG A 97 -16.17 -11.69 3.89
CA ARG A 97 -17.50 -11.61 3.29
C ARG A 97 -18.57 -11.76 4.35
#